data_AF-A0A957N710-F1
#
_entry.id   AF-A0A957N710-F1
#
_cell.length_a   1.000
_cell.length_b   1.000
_cell.length_c   1.000
_cell.angle_alpha   90.00
_cell.angle_beta   90.00
_cell.angle_gamma   90.00
#
_symmetry.space_group_name_H-M   'P 1'
#
loop_
_entity.id
_entity.type
_entity.pdbx_description
1 polymer ?
#
loop_
_entity_poly.entity_id
_entity_poly.type
_entity_poly.pdbx_seq_one_letter_code
_entity_poly.pdbx_strand_id
1 'polypeptide(L)'
;MSESRSITAALSVLIILQLVMLGALYAQVPPHPPATIPLFAIAPFLAVALATAAAALIVGPVAGRTGRALSLLAALMALLSFGPQKYLDPQFPLIWPAVLAAQVAVIAVFVGVLLRQGQRSA
;
A
#
# COMPACT_ATOMS: atom_id res chain seq x y z
N MET A 1 21.21 -6.52 0.74
CA MET A 1 20.42 -5.89 -0.35
C MET A 1 20.41 -4.40 -0.11
N SER A 2 20.54 -3.52 -1.13
CA SER A 2 20.48 -2.08 -0.84
C SER A 2 19.07 -1.69 -0.37
N GLU A 3 18.94 -1.01 0.76
CA GLU A 3 17.65 -0.64 1.40
C GLU A 3 16.65 0.02 0.44
N SER A 4 17.14 0.78 -0.55
CA SER A 4 16.30 1.35 -1.61
C SER A 4 15.56 0.27 -2.40
N ARG A 5 16.21 -0.88 -2.67
CA ARG A 5 15.57 -2.03 -3.33
C ARG A 5 14.51 -2.67 -2.43
N SER A 6 14.70 -2.68 -1.11
CA SER A 6 13.70 -3.17 -0.16
C SER A 6 12.44 -2.30 -0.18
N ILE A 7 12.58 -0.97 -0.21
CA ILE A 7 11.44 -0.04 -0.27
C ILE A 7 10.76 -0.10 -1.65
N THR A 8 11.54 -0.21 -2.73
CA THR A 8 10.99 -0.46 -4.07
C THR A 8 10.15 -1.74 -4.08
N ALA A 9 10.68 -2.84 -3.53
CA ALA A 9 9.95 -4.10 -3.44
C ALA A 9 8.66 -3.96 -2.61
N ALA A 10 8.72 -3.26 -1.48
CA ALA A 10 7.54 -3.01 -0.64
C ALA A 10 6.46 -2.19 -1.37
N LEU A 11 6.83 -1.11 -2.05
CA LEU A 11 5.90 -0.32 -2.86
C LEU A 11 5.31 -1.15 -4.01
N SER A 12 6.10 -2.01 -4.65
CA SER A 12 5.60 -2.95 -5.66
C SER A 12 4.58 -3.95 -5.09
N VAL A 13 4.80 -4.47 -3.88
CA VAL A 13 3.81 -5.32 -3.19
C VAL A 13 2.49 -4.57 -2.99
N LEU A 14 2.53 -3.33 -2.51
CA LEU A 14 1.32 -2.52 -2.32
C LEU A 14 0.56 -2.30 -3.64
N ILE A 15 1.28 -2.02 -4.74
CA ILE A 15 0.68 -1.91 -6.07
C ILE A 15 0.00 -3.21 -6.48
N ILE A 16 0.69 -4.35 -6.36
CA ILE A 16 0.18 -5.67 -6.77
C ILE A 16 -1.08 -6.02 -5.96
N LEU A 17 -1.05 -5.86 -4.64
CA LEU A 17 -2.20 -6.16 -3.78
C LEU A 17 -3.42 -5.32 -4.16
N GLN A 18 -3.21 -4.04 -4.48
CA GLN A 18 -4.29 -3.14 -4.86
C GLN A 18 -4.89 -3.49 -6.23
N LEU A 19 -4.05 -3.90 -7.19
CA LEU A 19 -4.51 -4.39 -8.50
C LEU A 19 -5.25 -5.73 -8.38
N VAL A 20 -4.77 -6.65 -7.55
CA VAL A 20 -5.45 -7.93 -7.29
C VAL A 20 -6.81 -7.69 -6.64
N MET A 21 -6.89 -6.76 -5.68
CA MET A 21 -8.16 -6.38 -5.06
C MET A 21 -9.14 -5.78 -6.09
N LEU A 22 -8.66 -4.91 -6.97
CA LEU A 22 -9.46 -4.35 -8.07
C LEU A 22 -9.95 -5.46 -9.01
N GLY A 23 -9.09 -6.41 -9.36
CA GLY A 23 -9.44 -7.58 -10.17
C GLY A 23 -10.51 -8.46 -9.51
N ALA A 24 -10.35 -8.77 -8.22
CA ALA A 24 -11.33 -9.51 -7.44
C ALA A 24 -12.68 -8.79 -7.36
N LEU A 25 -12.68 -7.45 -7.28
CA LEU A 25 -13.88 -6.64 -7.32
C LEU A 25 -14.63 -6.78 -8.65
N TYR A 26 -13.94 -6.69 -9.80
CA TYR A 26 -14.59 -6.88 -11.10
C TYR A 26 -15.03 -8.32 -11.35
N ALA A 27 -14.25 -9.29 -10.89
CA ALA A 27 -14.55 -10.72 -11.03
C ALA A 27 -15.59 -11.22 -10.01
N GLN A 28 -16.04 -10.37 -9.08
CA GLN A 28 -17.01 -10.72 -8.03
C GLN A 28 -16.56 -11.93 -7.20
N VAL A 29 -15.25 -12.02 -6.94
CA VAL A 29 -14.67 -13.08 -6.10
C VAL A 29 -14.99 -12.76 -4.64
N PRO A 30 -15.63 -13.67 -3.88
CA PRO A 30 -15.90 -13.45 -2.46
C PRO A 30 -14.61 -13.06 -1.72
N PRO A 31 -14.63 -12.03 -0.83
CA PRO A 31 -15.79 -11.32 -0.28
C PRO A 31 -16.32 -10.14 -1.13
N HIS A 32 -15.79 -9.90 -2.32
CA HIS A 32 -16.29 -8.85 -3.21
C HIS A 32 -17.42 -9.38 -4.11
N PRO A 33 -18.48 -8.57 -4.36
CA PRO A 33 -18.61 -7.15 -4.00
C PRO A 33 -18.98 -6.98 -2.51
N PRO A 34 -18.44 -5.96 -1.82
CA PRO A 34 -18.90 -5.63 -0.48
C PRO A 34 -20.37 -5.21 -0.54
N ALA A 35 -21.18 -5.65 0.42
CA ALA A 35 -22.64 -5.47 0.39
C ALA A 35 -23.14 -4.01 0.42
N THR A 36 -22.26 -3.01 0.57
CA THR A 36 -22.68 -1.62 0.91
C THR A 36 -21.84 -0.48 0.33
N ILE A 37 -20.83 -0.73 -0.51
CA ILE A 37 -20.01 0.37 -1.07
C ILE A 37 -20.29 0.53 -2.57
N PRO A 38 -20.67 1.73 -3.06
CA PRO A 38 -20.78 1.97 -4.49
C PRO A 38 -19.45 1.66 -5.18
N LEU A 39 -19.49 0.81 -6.21
CA LEU A 39 -18.30 0.35 -6.95
C LEU A 39 -17.38 1.51 -7.38
N PHE A 40 -18.02 2.64 -7.75
CA PHE A 40 -17.37 3.85 -8.22
C PHE A 40 -16.72 4.71 -7.13
N ALA A 41 -17.01 4.48 -5.83
CA ALA A 41 -16.33 5.19 -4.75
C ALA A 41 -14.93 4.60 -4.48
N ILE A 42 -14.74 3.30 -4.76
CA ILE A 42 -13.47 2.59 -4.52
C ILE A 42 -12.46 2.91 -5.64
N ALA A 43 -12.89 2.91 -6.91
CA ALA A 43 -11.99 3.07 -8.05
C ALA A 43 -11.13 4.37 -8.02
N PRO A 44 -11.68 5.56 -7.70
CA PRO A 44 -10.88 6.79 -7.57
C PRO A 44 -9.82 6.68 -6.48
N PHE A 45 -10.14 6.10 -5.32
CA PHE A 45 -9.19 5.90 -4.24
C PHE A 45 -8.03 4.98 -4.68
N LEU A 46 -8.35 3.89 -5.36
CA LEU A 46 -7.34 2.96 -5.88
C LEU A 46 -6.45 3.60 -6.93
N ALA A 47 -7.02 4.40 -7.83
CA ALA A 47 -6.25 5.12 -8.83
C ALA A 47 -5.21 6.04 -8.17
N VAL A 48 -5.61 6.79 -7.13
CA VAL A 48 -4.69 7.67 -6.40
C VAL A 48 -3.64 6.87 -5.63
N ALA A 49 -4.02 5.78 -4.95
CA ALA A 49 -3.08 4.94 -4.20
C ALA A 49 -1.99 4.33 -5.12
N LEU A 50 -2.43 3.76 -6.25
CA LEU A 50 -1.56 3.16 -7.26
C LEU A 50 -0.65 4.20 -7.91
N ALA A 51 -1.20 5.34 -8.33
CA ALA A 51 -0.44 6.41 -8.94
C ALA A 51 0.61 7.00 -7.98
N THR A 52 0.27 7.15 -6.70
CA THR A 52 1.19 7.66 -5.67
C THR A 52 2.34 6.69 -5.44
N ALA A 53 2.05 5.38 -5.34
CA ALA A 53 3.09 4.36 -5.20
C ALA A 53 4.00 4.30 -6.43
N ALA A 54 3.44 4.36 -7.64
CA ALA A 54 4.20 4.39 -8.89
C ALA A 54 5.07 5.66 -8.99
N ALA A 55 4.53 6.83 -8.63
CA ALA A 55 5.29 8.07 -8.60
C ALA A 55 6.46 8.01 -7.61
N ALA A 56 6.27 7.41 -6.43
CA ALA A 56 7.34 7.18 -5.46
C ALA A 56 8.46 6.30 -6.05
N LEU A 57 8.11 5.24 -6.80
CA LEU A 57 9.06 4.38 -7.48
C LEU A 57 9.88 5.13 -8.54
N ILE A 58 9.22 5.94 -9.37
CA ILE A 58 9.86 6.71 -10.47
C ILE A 58 10.78 7.79 -9.93
N VAL A 59 10.32 8.58 -8.94
CA VAL A 59 11.13 9.65 -8.33
C VAL A 59 12.32 9.10 -7.55
N GLY A 60 12.22 7.85 -7.09
CA GLY A 60 13.17 7.24 -6.17
C GLY A 60 12.59 7.28 -4.74
N PRO A 61 12.23 6.13 -4.14
CA PRO A 61 11.45 6.08 -2.89
C PRO A 61 12.10 6.80 -1.69
N VAL A 62 13.43 6.94 -1.74
CA VAL A 62 14.24 7.58 -0.69
C VAL A 62 15.07 8.75 -1.23
N ALA A 63 14.83 9.15 -2.48
CA ALA A 63 15.50 10.26 -3.13
C ALA A 63 14.83 11.58 -2.73
N GLY A 64 15.57 12.40 -1.97
CA GLY A 64 15.11 13.72 -1.54
C GLY A 64 13.87 13.68 -0.64
N ARG A 65 13.21 14.84 -0.49
CA ARG A 65 11.99 14.98 0.32
C ARG A 65 10.76 14.43 -0.41
N THR A 66 10.64 14.69 -1.71
CA THR A 66 9.49 14.30 -2.53
C THR A 66 9.30 12.79 -2.59
N GLY A 67 10.35 12.01 -2.91
CA GLY A 67 10.23 10.56 -2.99
C GLY A 67 9.85 9.91 -1.65
N ARG A 68 10.38 10.44 -0.55
CA ARG A 68 10.03 10.01 0.82
C ARG A 68 8.58 10.31 1.15
N ALA A 69 8.12 11.53 0.87
CA ALA A 69 6.74 11.93 1.11
C ALA A 69 5.75 11.06 0.32
N LEU A 70 6.03 10.83 -0.97
CA LEU A 70 5.20 9.95 -1.81
C LEU A 70 5.20 8.50 -1.31
N SER A 71 6.34 7.97 -0.88
CA SER A 71 6.43 6.61 -0.32
C SER A 71 5.60 6.47 0.96
N LEU A 72 5.70 7.42 1.88
CA LEU A 72 4.92 7.43 3.11
C LEU A 72 3.43 7.60 2.84
N LEU A 73 3.06 8.49 1.91
CA LEU A 73 1.67 8.68 1.51
C LEU A 73 1.08 7.40 0.91
N ALA A 74 1.81 6.73 0.02
CA ALA A 74 1.40 5.45 -0.54
C ALA A 74 1.18 4.38 0.56
N ALA A 75 2.09 4.30 1.54
CA ALA A 75 1.96 3.38 2.66
C ALA A 75 0.72 3.68 3.54
N LEU A 76 0.44 4.97 3.80
CA LEU A 76 -0.76 5.39 4.55
C LEU A 76 -2.05 5.06 3.79
N MET A 77 -2.09 5.28 2.47
CA MET A 77 -3.23 4.90 1.65
C MET A 77 -3.44 3.38 1.64
N ALA A 78 -2.36 2.61 1.57
CA ALA A 78 -2.46 1.15 1.68
C ALA A 78 -3.03 0.71 3.05
N LEU A 79 -2.69 1.38 4.15
CA LEU A 79 -3.32 1.12 5.46
C LEU A 79 -4.80 1.50 5.50
N LEU A 80 -5.26 2.46 4.71
CA LEU A 80 -6.70 2.71 4.65
C LEU A 80 -7.44 1.52 4.00
N SER A 81 -6.79 0.82 3.07
CA SER A 81 -7.33 -0.37 2.39
C SER A 81 -7.13 -1.67 3.18
N PHE A 82 -5.95 -1.86 3.79
CA PHE A 82 -5.46 -3.10 4.42
C PHE A 82 -4.97 -2.90 5.86
N GLY A 83 -5.50 -1.90 6.57
CA GLY A 83 -5.05 -1.54 7.92
C GLY A 83 -5.69 -2.37 9.05
N PRO A 84 -5.34 -2.05 10.31
CA PRO A 84 -5.79 -2.78 11.48
C PRO A 84 -7.31 -2.83 11.66
N GLN A 85 -8.05 -1.86 11.13
CA GLN A 85 -9.52 -1.86 11.12
C GLN A 85 -10.09 -3.13 10.49
N LYS A 86 -9.35 -3.82 9.61
CA LYS A 86 -9.77 -5.07 8.97
C LYS A 86 -9.84 -6.26 9.93
N TYR A 87 -9.19 -6.23 11.09
CA TYR A 87 -9.33 -7.32 12.07
C TYR A 87 -10.73 -7.38 12.70
N LEU A 88 -11.50 -6.29 12.59
CA LEU A 88 -12.88 -6.20 13.09
C LEU A 88 -13.92 -6.54 12.00
N ASP A 89 -13.47 -6.76 10.77
CA ASP A 89 -14.33 -7.10 9.63
C ASP A 89 -14.71 -8.59 9.70
N PRO A 90 -16.00 -8.96 9.66
CA PRO A 90 -16.41 -10.37 9.63
C PRO A 90 -15.81 -11.17 8.46
N GLN A 91 -15.43 -10.50 7.37
CA GLN A 91 -14.83 -11.10 6.19
C GLN A 91 -13.31 -11.27 6.31
N PHE A 92 -12.70 -10.88 7.44
CA PHE A 92 -11.26 -11.00 7.68
C PHE A 92 -10.67 -12.38 7.38
N PRO A 93 -11.31 -13.52 7.75
CA PRO A 93 -10.78 -14.85 7.42
C PRO A 93 -10.58 -15.11 5.92
N LEU A 94 -11.23 -14.34 5.05
CA LEU A 94 -11.09 -14.45 3.59
C LEU A 94 -9.99 -13.54 3.02
N ILE A 95 -9.55 -12.52 3.77
CA ILE A 95 -8.63 -11.47 3.27
C ILE A 95 -7.35 -11.34 4.10
N TRP A 96 -7.22 -12.08 5.20
CA TRP A 96 -6.12 -11.93 6.15
C TRP A 96 -4.71 -12.00 5.53
N PRO A 97 -4.41 -12.85 4.52
CA PRO A 97 -3.06 -12.91 3.96
C PRO A 97 -2.69 -11.60 3.26
N ALA A 98 -3.64 -10.99 2.55
CA ALA A 98 -3.44 -9.70 1.90
C ALA A 98 -3.25 -8.58 2.91
N VAL A 99 -4.03 -8.59 4.00
CA VAL A 99 -3.90 -7.62 5.10
C VAL A 99 -2.51 -7.68 5.74
N LEU A 100 -2.04 -8.87 6.11
CA LEU A 100 -0.73 -9.03 6.72
C LEU A 100 0.41 -8.66 5.76
N ALA A 101 0.32 -9.09 4.48
CA ALA A 101 1.32 -8.76 3.48
C ALA A 101 1.43 -7.24 3.25
N ALA A 102 0.29 -6.55 3.18
CA ALA A 102 0.26 -5.09 3.06
C ALA A 102 0.90 -4.40 4.26
N GLN A 103 0.58 -4.85 5.49
CA GLN A 103 1.15 -4.25 6.70
C GLN A 103 2.66 -4.47 6.81
N VAL A 104 3.17 -5.65 6.44
CA VAL A 104 4.62 -5.91 6.39
C VAL A 104 5.30 -4.98 5.38
N ALA A 105 4.72 -4.82 4.18
CA ALA A 105 5.25 -3.90 3.18
C ALA A 105 5.20 -2.44 3.67
N VAL A 106 4.12 -2.02 4.32
CA VAL A 106 4.00 -0.70 4.95
C VAL A 106 5.08 -0.48 6.00
N ILE A 107 5.31 -1.45 6.89
CA ILE A 107 6.37 -1.38 7.90
C ILE A 107 7.73 -1.22 7.23
N ALA A 108 8.02 -1.99 6.18
CA ALA A 108 9.27 -1.88 5.42
C ALA A 108 9.45 -0.47 4.80
N VAL A 109 8.38 0.15 4.28
CA VAL A 109 8.42 1.53 3.78
C VAL A 109 8.69 2.51 4.92
N PHE A 110 7.96 2.43 6.04
CA PHE A 110 8.14 3.34 7.18
C PHE A 110 9.55 3.24 7.75
N VAL A 111 10.01 2.03 8.06
CA VAL A 111 11.34 1.77 8.60
C VAL A 111 12.41 2.28 7.62
N GLY A 112 12.30 1.92 6.35
CA GLY A 112 13.28 2.31 5.33
C GLY A 112 13.33 3.82 5.04
N VAL A 113 12.20 4.52 5.13
CA VAL A 113 12.13 5.98 4.91
C VAL A 113 12.54 6.77 6.16
N LEU A 114 12.09 6.36 7.35
CA LEU A 114 12.33 7.09 8.60
C LEU A 114 13.76 6.90 9.13
N LEU A 115 14.31 5.69 9.12
CA LEU A 115 15.68 5.44 9.61
C LEU A 115 16.74 6.17 8.75
N ARG A 116 16.43 6.49 7.50
CA ARG A 116 17.31 7.27 6.59
C ARG A 116 17.24 8.78 6.79
N GLN A 117 16.31 9.30 7.60
CA GLN A 117 16.38 10.70 8.03
C GLN A 117 17.54 10.89 9.00
N GLY A 118 17.70 9.98 9.96
CA GLY A 118 18.74 10.09 11.00
C GLY A 118 20.17 10.07 10.48
N GLN A 119 20.46 9.30 9.44
CA GLN A 119 21.83 9.17 8.89
C GLN A 119 22.28 10.31 7.97
N ARG A 120 21.40 11.25 7.57
CA ARG A 120 21.78 12.45 6.79
C ARG A 120 21.93 13.71 7.64
N SER A 121 21.63 13.61 8.93
CA SER A 121 21.65 14.72 9.89
C SER A 121 22.73 14.57 10.97
N ALA A 122 23.60 13.57 10.84
CA ALA A 122 24.81 13.36 11.63
C ALA A 122 26.03 13.43 10.70
#